data_AF-A0A933HD13-F1
#
_entry.id   AF-A0A933HD13-F1
#
_cell.length_a   1.000
_cell.length_b   1.000
_cell.length_c   1.000
_cell.angle_alpha   90.00
_cell.angle_beta   90.00
_cell.angle_gamma   90.00
#
_symmetry.space_group_name_H-M   'P 1'
#
loop_
_entity.id
_entity.type
_entity.pdbx_description
1 polymer ?
#
loop_
_entity_poly.entity_id
_entity_poly.type
_entity_poly.pdbx_seq_one_letter_code
_entity_poly.pdbx_strand_id
1 'polypeptide(L)'
;SDMGSWKYFADFVKWSAQTYPAKKHLIILWNHGSGRIDIGGADNTGAELGISYDDITKNFIRNKQLGLALREISAALGKKPEIYSSDACLMQMAAVAYEIKDYADYLVQSEEIVPGAGFPYDTILQAINDNPGAGAEEVSKIIVDKFYDYYQATAKKTTISIIKTSQFPSFISTLNDWVKTASQKSTRKTVLDSIKSAVSFEEEYDGPDTSGNARSKDLYDFINRINLKTDKNSAVYKKGEALKTFIDGTLVIHNKTTNGMDKAKGLAAYFPKMIYDSSYDEMLFARDSLWDDFLKWTLDGNYKVHPVK
;
A
#
# COMPACT_ATOMS: atom_id res chain seq x y z
N SER A 1 -0.37 -0.58 28.43
CA SER A 1 -1.15 -1.24 27.37
C SER A 1 -0.25 -1.41 26.18
N ASP A 2 -0.38 -2.49 25.43
CA ASP A 2 0.45 -2.78 24.26
C ASP A 2 -0.19 -2.17 23.01
N MET A 3 0.29 -1.01 22.56
CA MET A 3 -0.30 -0.31 21.41
C MET A 3 0.02 -1.00 20.08
N GLY A 4 1.01 -1.90 20.06
CA GLY A 4 1.31 -2.77 18.93
C GLY A 4 0.41 -4.00 18.83
N SER A 5 -0.52 -4.21 19.77
CA SER A 5 -1.46 -5.32 19.70
C SER A 5 -2.70 -4.95 18.89
N TRP A 6 -2.96 -5.74 17.85
CA TRP A 6 -4.15 -5.58 17.02
C TRP A 6 -5.47 -5.76 17.78
N LYS A 7 -5.44 -6.50 18.90
CA LYS A 7 -6.59 -6.66 19.80
C LYS A 7 -6.89 -5.38 20.55
N TYR A 8 -5.88 -4.71 21.09
CA TYR A 8 -6.07 -3.41 21.76
C TYR A 8 -6.58 -2.35 20.78
N PHE A 9 -6.08 -2.35 19.54
CA PHE A 9 -6.63 -1.50 18.48
C PHE A 9 -8.11 -1.80 18.20
N ALA A 10 -8.48 -3.06 18.00
CA ALA A 10 -9.87 -3.44 17.78
C ALA A 10 -10.77 -3.07 18.97
N ASP A 11 -10.32 -3.32 20.19
CA ASP A 11 -11.08 -3.03 21.41
C ASP A 11 -11.25 -1.52 21.65
N PHE A 12 -10.24 -0.71 21.32
CA PHE A 12 -10.35 0.75 21.36
C PHE A 12 -11.45 1.25 20.42
N VAL A 13 -11.47 0.80 19.17
CA VAL A 13 -12.49 1.22 18.19
C VAL A 13 -13.88 0.74 18.61
N LYS A 14 -14.02 -0.51 19.10
CA LYS A 14 -15.29 -1.03 19.64
C LYS A 14 -15.80 -0.16 20.78
N TRP A 15 -14.93 0.16 21.75
CA TRP A 15 -15.26 1.03 22.87
C TRP A 15 -15.68 2.43 22.39
N SER A 16 -14.95 3.03 21.44
CA SER A 16 -15.28 4.35 20.88
C SER A 16 -16.65 4.35 20.22
N ALA A 17 -16.97 3.34 19.41
CA ALA A 17 -18.26 3.25 18.73
C ALA A 17 -19.44 2.97 19.68
N GLN A 18 -19.20 2.24 20.77
CA GLN A 18 -20.21 2.03 21.82
C GLN A 18 -20.45 3.30 22.64
N THR A 19 -19.39 4.05 22.94
CA THR A 19 -19.45 5.27 23.76
C THR A 19 -19.97 6.47 22.96
N TYR A 20 -19.61 6.54 21.68
CA TYR A 20 -19.98 7.60 20.75
C TYR A 20 -20.59 7.02 19.46
N PRO A 21 -21.87 6.57 19.51
CA PRO A 21 -22.51 5.95 18.36
C PRO A 21 -22.57 6.88 17.14
N ALA A 22 -22.09 6.41 16.00
CA ALA A 22 -22.06 7.17 14.76
C ALA A 22 -22.63 6.38 13.57
N LYS A 23 -23.21 7.10 12.61
CA LYS A 23 -23.71 6.51 11.36
C LYS A 23 -22.62 6.27 10.32
N LYS A 24 -21.45 6.90 10.45
CA LYS A 24 -20.30 6.75 9.55
C LYS A 24 -19.03 6.71 10.41
N HIS A 25 -18.05 5.92 10.02
CA HIS A 25 -16.79 5.73 10.74
C HIS A 25 -15.60 5.96 9.80
N LEU A 26 -14.73 6.88 10.22
CA LEU A 26 -13.39 7.07 9.71
C LEU A 26 -12.44 6.55 10.79
N ILE A 27 -11.57 5.60 10.43
CA ILE A 27 -10.53 5.09 11.31
C ILE A 27 -9.19 5.54 10.76
N ILE A 28 -8.41 6.26 11.56
CA ILE A 28 -7.04 6.64 11.24
C ILE A 28 -6.14 5.91 12.24
N LEU A 29 -5.26 5.04 11.75
CA LEU A 29 -4.25 4.37 12.58
C LEU A 29 -2.90 5.06 12.36
N TRP A 30 -2.35 5.57 13.47
CA TRP A 30 -1.04 6.24 13.49
C TRP A 30 -0.03 5.40 14.27
N ASN A 31 1.08 5.12 13.60
CA ASN A 31 2.49 5.35 13.97
C ASN A 31 3.31 4.79 12.79
N HIS A 32 4.60 4.50 12.95
CA HIS A 32 5.44 3.84 11.96
C HIS A 32 4.72 2.76 11.16
N GLY A 33 4.94 2.79 9.85
CA GLY A 33 4.48 1.78 8.90
C GLY A 33 5.70 1.28 8.13
N SER A 34 5.69 -0.01 7.84
CA SER A 34 6.79 -0.66 7.11
C SER A 34 6.36 -1.12 5.73
N GLY A 35 5.04 -1.20 5.48
CA GLY A 35 4.43 -1.79 4.28
C GLY A 35 4.79 -3.26 4.14
N ARG A 36 6.07 -3.51 3.88
CA ARG A 36 6.70 -4.82 3.79
C ARG A 36 8.17 -4.93 4.28
N ILE A 37 8.85 -3.87 4.77
CA ILE A 37 10.25 -3.96 5.31
C ILE A 37 10.41 -3.09 6.56
N ASP A 38 10.94 -3.67 7.64
CA ASP A 38 11.39 -2.91 8.82
C ASP A 38 12.71 -2.17 8.56
N ILE A 39 12.76 -0.98 9.13
CA ILE A 39 13.89 -0.09 9.22
C ILE A 39 14.37 -0.17 10.68
N GLY A 40 15.44 -0.92 10.96
CA GLY A 40 16.21 -0.73 12.20
C GLY A 40 16.39 -1.94 13.13
N GLY A 41 15.69 -3.04 12.94
CA GLY A 41 16.10 -4.38 13.38
C GLY A 41 16.00 -4.72 14.87
N ALA A 42 15.80 -6.02 15.12
CA ALA A 42 16.72 -6.78 15.97
C ALA A 42 17.19 -8.09 15.34
N ASP A 43 16.56 -8.64 14.28
CA ASP A 43 17.16 -9.83 13.65
C ASP A 43 16.97 -10.07 12.14
N ASN A 44 16.27 -9.20 11.37
CA ASN A 44 16.09 -9.44 9.92
C ASN A 44 15.62 -10.88 9.59
N THR A 45 14.95 -11.54 10.54
CA THR A 45 14.31 -12.83 10.29
C THR A 45 12.87 -12.54 9.93
N GLY A 46 12.50 -12.85 8.68
CA GLY A 46 11.21 -12.47 8.10
C GLY A 46 10.04 -12.77 9.05
N ALA A 47 9.32 -11.70 9.41
CA ALA A 47 7.93 -11.64 9.91
C ALA A 47 7.62 -10.23 10.47
N GLU A 48 8.60 -9.36 10.69
CA GLU A 48 8.48 -8.10 11.46
C GLU A 48 7.83 -6.90 10.75
N LEU A 49 6.71 -7.10 10.04
CA LEU A 49 6.14 -6.10 9.13
C LEU A 49 4.72 -5.72 9.51
N GLY A 50 4.50 -4.42 9.67
CA GLY A 50 3.21 -3.89 10.04
C GLY A 50 3.18 -2.39 10.27
N ILE A 51 2.26 -1.99 11.14
CA ILE A 51 1.96 -0.63 11.53
C ILE A 51 1.84 -0.54 13.06
N SER A 52 1.92 0.68 13.61
CA SER A 52 1.66 0.92 15.04
C SER A 52 2.70 0.25 15.94
N TYR A 53 3.96 0.63 15.75
CA TYR A 53 5.06 0.11 16.57
C TYR A 53 5.00 0.69 17.99
N ASP A 54 5.12 -0.18 18.98
CA ASP A 54 5.17 0.16 20.40
C ASP A 54 6.60 0.01 20.91
N ASP A 55 7.20 1.13 21.31
CA ASP A 55 8.61 1.18 21.73
C ASP A 55 8.88 0.46 23.06
N ILE A 56 7.85 0.22 23.88
CA ILE A 56 7.99 -0.39 25.20
C ILE A 56 7.90 -1.92 25.07
N THR A 57 6.85 -2.41 24.40
CA THR A 57 6.61 -3.85 24.23
C THR A 57 7.39 -4.44 23.06
N LYS A 58 7.89 -3.58 22.15
CA LYS A 58 8.49 -3.96 20.87
C LYS A 58 7.53 -4.74 19.96
N ASN A 59 6.22 -4.63 20.23
CA ASN A 59 5.18 -5.21 19.40
C ASN A 59 4.71 -4.21 18.34
N PHE A 60 4.02 -4.72 17.33
CA PHE A 60 3.43 -3.96 16.24
C PHE A 60 2.32 -4.79 15.58
N ILE A 61 1.40 -4.11 14.90
CA ILE A 61 0.27 -4.74 14.24
C ILE A 61 0.73 -5.23 12.87
N ARG A 62 0.90 -6.55 12.73
CA ARG A 62 1.26 -7.16 11.44
C ARG A 62 0.20 -6.90 10.39
N ASN A 63 0.57 -6.83 9.12
CA ASN A 63 -0.40 -6.58 8.02
C ASN A 63 -1.61 -7.53 8.05
N LYS A 64 -1.39 -8.83 8.29
CA LYS A 64 -2.47 -9.81 8.47
C LYS A 64 -3.33 -9.52 9.71
N GLN A 65 -2.68 -9.13 10.80
CA GLN A 65 -3.37 -8.78 12.04
C GLN A 65 -4.19 -7.50 11.89
N LEU A 66 -3.79 -6.58 11.02
CA LEU A 66 -4.61 -5.43 10.64
C LEU A 66 -5.92 -5.88 9.97
N GLY A 67 -5.86 -6.85 9.06
CA GLY A 67 -7.05 -7.50 8.49
C GLY A 67 -7.94 -8.16 9.55
N LEU A 68 -7.34 -8.85 10.54
CA LEU A 68 -8.08 -9.43 11.67
C LEU A 68 -8.77 -8.35 12.53
N ALA A 69 -8.06 -7.26 12.84
CA ALA A 69 -8.61 -6.15 13.62
C ALA A 69 -9.79 -5.50 12.91
N LEU A 70 -9.65 -5.16 11.61
CA LEU A 70 -10.71 -4.52 10.85
C LEU A 70 -11.92 -5.45 10.63
N ARG A 71 -11.71 -6.76 10.56
CA ARG A 71 -12.79 -7.75 10.58
C ARG A 71 -13.58 -7.69 11.89
N GLU A 72 -12.90 -7.72 13.03
CA GLU A 72 -13.56 -7.65 14.34
C GLU A 72 -14.27 -6.31 14.56
N ILE A 73 -13.65 -5.21 14.13
CA ILE A 73 -14.26 -3.88 14.15
C ILE A 73 -15.53 -3.89 13.31
N SER A 74 -15.46 -4.38 12.06
CA SER A 74 -16.62 -4.42 11.16
C SER A 74 -17.77 -5.24 11.74
N ALA A 75 -17.46 -6.37 12.39
CA ALA A 75 -18.46 -7.20 13.06
C ALA A 75 -19.13 -6.45 14.23
N ALA A 76 -18.36 -5.73 15.04
CA ALA A 76 -18.88 -4.96 16.17
C ALA A 76 -19.70 -3.73 15.72
N LEU A 77 -19.32 -3.09 14.61
CA LEU A 77 -20.07 -1.98 14.01
C LEU A 77 -21.32 -2.46 13.25
N GLY A 78 -21.43 -3.76 12.95
CA GLY A 78 -22.46 -4.32 12.07
C GLY A 78 -22.30 -3.95 10.59
N LYS A 79 -21.17 -3.32 10.23
CA LYS A 79 -20.83 -2.87 8.87
C LYS A 79 -19.35 -2.50 8.80
N LYS A 80 -18.84 -2.34 7.58
CA LYS A 80 -17.48 -1.80 7.37
C LYS A 80 -17.42 -0.33 7.81
N PRO A 81 -16.31 0.14 8.42
CA PRO A 81 -16.00 1.56 8.39
C PRO A 81 -15.94 2.05 6.95
N GLU A 82 -16.48 3.23 6.67
CA GLU A 82 -16.45 3.78 5.32
C GLU A 82 -15.03 4.11 4.87
N ILE A 83 -14.16 4.54 5.81
CA ILE A 83 -12.78 4.91 5.51
C ILE A 83 -11.85 4.28 6.53
N TYR A 84 -10.82 3.60 6.04
CA TYR A 84 -9.62 3.31 6.82
C TYR A 84 -8.45 4.12 6.24
N SER A 85 -7.70 4.75 7.11
CA SER A 85 -6.53 5.52 6.73
C SER A 85 -5.34 5.15 7.61
N SER A 86 -4.16 5.19 7.02
CA SER A 86 -2.91 5.03 7.74
C SER A 86 -2.12 6.31 7.62
N ASP A 87 -1.95 7.00 8.75
CA ASP A 87 -0.96 8.07 8.89
C ASP A 87 0.38 7.41 9.25
N ALA A 88 0.90 6.68 8.26
CA ALA A 88 2.03 5.77 8.40
C ALA A 88 2.69 5.51 7.04
N CYS A 89 4.00 5.26 7.05
CA CYS A 89 4.80 5.02 5.86
C CYS A 89 4.41 3.73 5.13
N LEU A 90 4.51 3.73 3.80
CA LEU A 90 4.50 2.51 2.96
C LEU A 90 3.22 1.65 3.07
N MET A 91 2.10 2.22 3.51
CA MET A 91 0.87 1.44 3.73
C MET A 91 0.00 1.29 2.48
N GLN A 92 0.21 2.11 1.44
CA GLN A 92 -0.46 2.00 0.13
C GLN A 92 0.22 0.97 -0.79
N MET A 93 0.55 -0.19 -0.23
CA MET A 93 1.10 -1.34 -0.94
C MET A 93 -0.02 -2.27 -1.37
N ALA A 94 0.03 -2.80 -2.59
CA ALA A 94 -0.98 -3.72 -3.13
C ALA A 94 -1.28 -4.89 -2.19
N ALA A 95 -0.25 -5.49 -1.59
CA ALA A 95 -0.44 -6.59 -0.63
C ALA A 95 -1.16 -6.15 0.64
N VAL A 96 -0.82 -4.99 1.20
CA VAL A 96 -1.42 -4.45 2.43
C VAL A 96 -2.87 -4.03 2.18
N ALA A 97 -3.09 -3.23 1.14
CA ALA A 97 -4.41 -2.73 0.77
C ALA A 97 -5.38 -3.87 0.42
N TYR A 98 -4.87 -4.93 -0.25
CA TYR A 98 -5.67 -6.12 -0.57
C TYR A 98 -6.00 -6.97 0.66
N GLU A 99 -5.11 -7.03 1.66
CA GLU A 99 -5.33 -7.75 2.92
C GLU A 99 -6.54 -7.19 3.69
N ILE A 100 -6.80 -5.89 3.56
CA ILE A 100 -7.87 -5.18 4.27
C ILE A 100 -9.06 -4.77 3.40
N LYS A 101 -9.06 -5.13 2.10
CA LYS A 101 -10.06 -4.69 1.12
C LYS A 101 -11.51 -4.94 1.52
N ASP A 102 -11.75 -6.00 2.28
CA ASP A 102 -13.10 -6.43 2.63
C ASP A 102 -13.65 -5.69 3.86
N TYR A 103 -12.87 -4.82 4.49
CA TYR A 103 -13.19 -4.21 5.78
C TYR A 103 -13.16 -2.67 5.78
N ALA A 104 -13.08 -2.03 4.62
CA ALA A 104 -13.32 -0.60 4.44
C ALA A 104 -13.79 -0.31 3.01
N ASP A 105 -14.51 0.79 2.76
CA ASP A 105 -14.92 1.18 1.40
C ASP A 105 -13.81 1.96 0.67
N TYR A 106 -13.12 2.84 1.40
CA TYR A 106 -12.00 3.64 0.92
C TYR A 106 -10.76 3.46 1.80
N LEU A 107 -9.60 3.36 1.16
CA LEU A 107 -8.30 3.35 1.83
C LEU A 107 -7.54 4.63 1.49
N VAL A 108 -7.12 5.40 2.50
CA VAL A 108 -6.33 6.62 2.32
C VAL A 108 -4.96 6.43 2.95
N GLN A 109 -3.93 6.17 2.14
CA GLN A 109 -2.60 5.81 2.63
C GLN A 109 -1.51 6.32 1.67
N SER A 110 -0.25 6.24 2.12
CA SER A 110 0.93 6.67 1.35
C SER A 110 1.71 5.48 0.78
N GLU A 111 2.20 5.62 -0.45
CA GLU A 111 3.15 4.68 -1.07
C GLU A 111 4.56 4.86 -0.51
N GLU A 112 4.89 6.08 -0.10
CA GLU A 112 6.19 6.54 0.41
C GLU A 112 6.14 6.73 1.94
N ILE A 113 7.30 7.07 2.50
CA ILE A 113 7.46 7.62 3.84
C ILE A 113 6.54 8.84 4.05
N VAL A 114 5.80 8.82 5.16
CA VAL A 114 5.04 9.97 5.65
C VAL A 114 5.96 10.80 6.56
N PRO A 115 6.10 12.12 6.35
CA PRO A 115 6.96 12.92 7.22
C PRO A 115 6.44 12.93 8.67
N GLY A 116 7.34 13.04 9.65
CA GLY A 116 7.00 12.84 11.07
C GLY A 116 5.94 13.78 11.67
N ALA A 117 5.60 14.89 10.99
CA ALA A 117 4.47 15.73 11.39
C ALA A 117 3.10 15.05 11.16
N GLY A 118 3.04 14.00 10.32
CA GLY A 118 1.83 13.25 10.02
C GLY A 118 0.77 14.08 9.30
N PHE A 119 -0.50 13.74 9.52
CA PHE A 119 -1.62 14.44 8.92
C PHE A 119 -1.87 15.80 9.61
N PRO A 120 -2.24 16.86 8.85
CA PRO A 120 -2.64 18.15 9.44
C PRO A 120 -4.08 18.06 10.00
N TYR A 121 -4.22 17.35 11.12
CA TYR A 121 -5.52 16.98 11.73
C TYR A 121 -6.41 18.19 12.01
N ASP A 122 -5.85 19.33 12.40
CA ASP A 122 -6.59 20.57 12.62
C ASP A 122 -7.36 21.00 11.36
N THR A 123 -6.69 21.04 10.22
CA THR A 123 -7.30 21.46 8.95
C THR A 123 -8.22 20.41 8.33
N ILE A 124 -7.93 19.12 8.56
CA ILE A 124 -8.78 18.00 8.12
C ILE A 124 -10.08 17.98 8.92
N LEU A 125 -9.98 18.01 10.25
CA LEU A 125 -11.15 17.96 11.12
C LEU A 125 -12.00 19.22 10.99
N GLN A 126 -11.39 20.39 10.79
CA GLN A 126 -12.14 21.61 10.49
C GLN A 126 -12.93 21.49 9.17
N ALA A 127 -12.31 20.99 8.09
CA ALA A 127 -12.99 20.81 6.82
C ALA A 127 -14.15 19.80 6.89
N ILE A 128 -14.02 18.75 7.71
CA ILE A 128 -15.11 17.80 7.99
C ILE A 128 -16.22 18.46 8.81
N ASN A 129 -15.87 19.27 9.82
CA ASN A 129 -16.85 20.00 10.63
C ASN A 129 -17.62 21.06 9.83
N ASP A 130 -16.97 21.71 8.86
CA ASP A 130 -17.59 22.69 7.97
C ASP A 130 -18.54 22.04 6.94
N ASN A 131 -18.37 20.74 6.67
CA ASN A 131 -19.23 19.96 5.78
C ASN A 131 -19.66 18.61 6.40
N PRO A 132 -20.53 18.62 7.43
CA PRO A 132 -20.93 17.39 8.14
C PRO A 132 -21.77 16.43 7.26
N GLY A 133 -22.25 16.90 6.11
CA GLY A 133 -22.97 16.09 5.13
C GLY A 133 -22.08 15.27 4.19
N ALA A 134 -20.76 15.54 4.19
CA ALA A 134 -19.82 14.97 3.24
C ALA A 134 -19.90 13.43 3.14
N GLY A 135 -19.82 12.94 1.91
CA GLY A 135 -19.73 11.51 1.62
C GLY A 135 -18.36 10.95 1.99
N ALA A 136 -18.23 9.62 2.10
CA ALA A 136 -16.96 8.98 2.43
C ALA A 136 -15.86 9.27 1.39
N GLU A 137 -16.21 9.30 0.10
CA GLU A 137 -15.29 9.66 -0.98
C GLU A 137 -14.81 11.12 -0.83
N GLU A 138 -15.71 12.03 -0.50
CA GLU A 138 -15.40 13.45 -0.30
C GLU A 138 -14.51 13.67 0.93
N VAL A 139 -14.82 13.03 2.05
CA VAL A 139 -13.96 13.05 3.25
C VAL A 139 -12.57 12.46 2.94
N SER A 140 -12.50 11.39 2.15
CA SER A 140 -11.22 10.81 1.72
C SER A 140 -10.41 11.80 0.86
N LYS A 141 -11.08 12.55 -0.03
CA LYS A 141 -10.46 13.62 -0.83
C LYS A 141 -9.98 14.78 0.04
N ILE A 142 -10.76 15.18 1.06
CA ILE A 142 -10.35 16.20 2.04
C ILE A 142 -9.04 15.80 2.72
N ILE A 143 -8.91 14.54 3.18
CA ILE A 143 -7.68 14.06 3.82
C ILE A 143 -6.49 14.19 2.87
N VAL A 144 -6.63 13.68 1.64
CA VAL A 144 -5.58 13.72 0.60
C VAL A 144 -5.19 15.16 0.25
N ASP A 145 -6.16 16.04 0.00
CA ASP A 145 -5.90 17.40 -0.44
C ASP A 145 -5.28 18.24 0.68
N LYS A 146 -5.74 18.11 1.93
CA LYS A 146 -5.13 18.81 3.08
C LYS A 146 -3.70 18.34 3.36
N PHE A 147 -3.46 17.03 3.27
CA PHE A 147 -2.11 16.48 3.40
C PHE A 147 -1.19 17.01 2.29
N TYR A 148 -1.68 17.01 1.04
CA TYR A 148 -0.94 17.55 -0.10
C TYR A 148 -0.62 19.04 0.09
N ASP A 149 -1.61 19.88 0.41
CA ASP A 149 -1.42 21.32 0.58
C ASP A 149 -0.37 21.63 1.65
N TYR A 150 -0.42 20.91 2.78
CA TYR A 150 0.52 21.06 3.89
C TYR A 150 1.96 20.75 3.47
N TYR A 151 2.18 19.63 2.76
CA TYR A 151 3.53 19.21 2.37
C TYR A 151 4.05 19.87 1.10
N GLN A 152 3.15 20.33 0.24
CA GLN A 152 3.50 21.17 -0.90
C GLN A 152 4.07 22.51 -0.42
N ALA A 153 3.50 23.10 0.63
CA ALA A 153 4.00 24.35 1.23
C ALA A 153 5.36 24.20 1.93
N THR A 154 5.71 22.99 2.39
CA THR A 154 6.96 22.71 3.11
C THR A 154 8.03 22.04 2.25
N ALA A 155 7.78 21.91 0.93
CA ALA A 155 8.69 21.29 -0.04
C ALA A 155 9.17 19.87 0.38
N LYS A 156 8.34 19.12 1.10
CA LYS A 156 8.62 17.71 1.47
C LYS A 156 8.13 16.76 0.39
N LYS A 157 8.93 15.76 0.02
CA LYS A 157 8.57 14.68 -0.90
C LYS A 157 7.54 13.77 -0.24
N THR A 158 6.32 13.70 -0.78
CA THR A 158 5.24 12.86 -0.25
C THR A 158 4.37 12.28 -1.37
N THR A 159 3.66 11.22 -1.01
CA THR A 159 2.58 10.61 -1.80
C THR A 159 1.37 10.41 -0.89
N ILE A 160 0.16 10.56 -1.40
CA ILE A 160 -1.04 10.09 -0.72
C ILE A 160 -2.14 9.84 -1.74
N SER A 161 -2.90 8.77 -1.57
CA SER A 161 -3.93 8.40 -2.53
C SER A 161 -5.11 7.67 -1.91
N ILE A 162 -6.18 7.54 -2.68
CA ILE A 162 -7.42 6.87 -2.31
C ILE A 162 -7.60 5.63 -3.17
N ILE A 163 -7.67 4.45 -2.54
CA ILE A 163 -8.13 3.22 -3.20
C ILE A 163 -9.61 2.99 -2.90
N LYS A 164 -10.39 2.71 -3.94
CA LYS A 164 -11.77 2.23 -3.83
C LYS A 164 -11.80 0.71 -3.77
N THR A 165 -12.02 0.15 -2.59
CA THR A 165 -11.80 -1.30 -2.35
C THR A 165 -12.71 -2.21 -3.17
N SER A 166 -13.92 -1.74 -3.50
CA SER A 166 -14.86 -2.45 -4.39
C SER A 166 -14.27 -2.80 -5.77
N GLN A 167 -13.17 -2.15 -6.19
CA GLN A 167 -12.54 -2.37 -7.49
C GLN A 167 -11.46 -3.46 -7.47
N PHE A 168 -11.11 -4.01 -6.28
CA PHE A 168 -10.07 -5.03 -6.17
C PHE A 168 -10.34 -6.32 -6.96
N PRO A 169 -11.56 -6.88 -7.05
CA PRO A 169 -11.80 -8.07 -7.88
C PRO A 169 -11.44 -7.84 -9.35
N SER A 170 -11.84 -6.71 -9.92
CA SER A 170 -11.52 -6.33 -11.30
C SER A 170 -10.04 -5.99 -11.48
N PHE A 171 -9.41 -5.38 -10.47
CA PHE A 171 -7.97 -5.14 -10.46
C PHE A 171 -7.19 -6.45 -10.57
N ILE A 172 -7.52 -7.46 -9.77
CA ILE A 172 -6.86 -8.77 -9.80
C ILE A 172 -7.01 -9.45 -11.15
N SER A 173 -8.21 -9.43 -11.73
CA SER A 173 -8.43 -9.98 -13.08
C SER A 173 -7.55 -9.28 -14.12
N THR A 174 -7.47 -7.95 -14.07
CA THR A 174 -6.70 -7.14 -15.03
C THR A 174 -5.19 -7.33 -14.83
N LEU A 175 -4.74 -7.42 -13.58
CA LEU A 175 -3.35 -7.71 -13.21
C LEU A 175 -2.93 -9.08 -13.72
N ASN A 176 -3.72 -10.12 -13.45
CA ASN A 176 -3.41 -11.50 -13.86
C ASN A 176 -3.36 -11.65 -15.37
N ASP A 177 -4.27 -10.97 -16.10
CA ASP A 177 -4.24 -10.92 -17.56
C ASP A 177 -2.93 -10.30 -18.09
N TRP A 178 -2.50 -9.20 -17.48
CA TRP A 178 -1.23 -8.57 -17.84
C TRP A 178 -0.03 -9.48 -17.51
N VAL A 179 0.03 -10.05 -16.30
CA VAL A 179 1.11 -10.94 -15.85
C VAL A 179 1.31 -12.10 -16.82
N LYS A 180 0.23 -12.76 -17.27
CA LYS A 180 0.30 -13.88 -18.24
C LYS A 180 0.99 -13.47 -19.55
N THR A 181 0.72 -12.25 -20.02
CA THR A 181 1.35 -11.72 -21.23
C THR A 181 2.78 -11.23 -21.00
N ALA A 182 3.05 -10.62 -19.85
CA ALA A 182 4.33 -10.00 -19.53
C ALA A 182 5.40 -11.01 -19.09
N SER A 183 5.02 -12.19 -18.58
CA SER A 183 5.91 -13.23 -18.06
C SER A 183 6.46 -14.16 -19.14
N GLN A 184 7.09 -13.59 -20.17
CA GLN A 184 7.58 -14.32 -21.34
C GLN A 184 9.09 -14.16 -21.49
N LYS A 185 9.78 -15.19 -22.03
CA LYS A 185 11.25 -15.12 -22.22
C LYS A 185 11.67 -13.91 -23.05
N SER A 186 10.86 -13.54 -24.06
CA SER A 186 11.10 -12.39 -24.94
C SER A 186 10.96 -11.03 -24.24
N THR A 187 10.12 -10.93 -23.21
CA THR A 187 9.85 -9.68 -22.47
C THR A 187 10.70 -9.53 -21.22
N ARG A 188 11.33 -10.62 -20.74
CA ARG A 188 12.10 -10.67 -19.49
C ARG A 188 13.10 -9.53 -19.33
N LYS A 189 13.92 -9.24 -20.35
CA LYS A 189 14.90 -8.14 -20.27
C LYS A 189 14.21 -6.80 -20.04
N THR A 190 13.16 -6.51 -20.81
CA THR A 190 12.38 -5.28 -20.68
C THR A 190 11.74 -5.15 -19.30
N VAL A 191 11.21 -6.26 -18.76
CA VAL A 191 10.66 -6.32 -17.40
C VAL A 191 11.74 -5.98 -16.37
N LEU A 192 12.88 -6.68 -16.38
CA LEU A 192 13.97 -6.48 -15.41
C LEU A 192 14.53 -5.05 -15.47
N ASP A 193 14.72 -4.49 -16.67
CA ASP A 193 15.17 -3.10 -16.83
C ASP A 193 14.12 -2.09 -16.35
N SER A 194 12.83 -2.46 -16.40
CA SER A 194 11.74 -1.61 -15.91
C SER A 194 11.61 -1.67 -14.38
N ILE A 195 11.82 -2.84 -13.75
CA ILE A 195 11.93 -2.96 -12.29
C ILE A 195 13.04 -2.05 -11.75
N LYS A 196 14.21 -2.05 -12.40
CA LYS A 196 15.36 -1.22 -11.98
C LYS A 196 15.11 0.28 -12.07
N SER A 197 14.21 0.72 -12.93
CA SER A 197 14.04 2.14 -13.23
C SER A 197 12.72 2.74 -12.74
N ALA A 198 11.73 1.90 -12.37
CA ALA A 198 10.48 2.34 -11.78
C ALA A 198 10.71 3.22 -10.54
N VAL A 199 9.84 4.21 -10.34
CA VAL A 199 9.81 5.01 -9.11
C VAL A 199 9.84 4.07 -7.93
N SER A 200 10.78 4.31 -7.03
CA SER A 200 10.96 3.50 -5.85
C SER A 200 10.75 4.35 -4.60
N PHE A 201 10.31 3.69 -3.54
CA PHE A 201 10.01 4.30 -2.24
C PHE A 201 10.95 3.73 -1.20
N GLU A 202 11.27 4.44 -0.14
CA GLU A 202 12.27 4.03 0.87
C GLU A 202 13.75 4.05 0.43
N GLU A 203 14.12 4.78 -0.64
CA GLU A 203 15.49 4.79 -1.19
C GLU A 203 16.60 5.15 -0.18
N GLU A 204 16.27 5.83 0.92
CA GLU A 204 17.22 6.22 1.99
C GLU A 204 17.43 5.12 3.05
N TYR A 205 16.71 3.99 2.96
CA TYR A 205 16.79 2.88 3.91
C TYR A 205 17.49 1.66 3.32
N ASP A 206 18.81 1.74 3.29
CA ASP A 206 19.68 0.60 2.99
C ASP A 206 19.86 -0.27 4.25
N GLY A 207 19.01 -1.29 4.40
CA GLY A 207 19.33 -2.44 5.24
C GLY A 207 20.59 -3.18 4.74
N PRO A 208 21.14 -4.16 5.49
CA PRO A 208 22.43 -4.80 5.21
C PRO A 208 22.50 -5.61 3.89
N ASP A 209 21.42 -5.65 3.11
CA ASP A 209 21.44 -6.13 1.73
C ASP A 209 22.00 -5.01 0.82
N THR A 210 23.32 -4.86 0.91
CA THR A 210 24.15 -3.81 0.29
C THR A 210 23.94 -3.75 -1.22
N SER A 211 23.20 -2.74 -1.67
CA SER A 211 23.37 -1.95 -2.89
C SER A 211 22.03 -1.26 -3.20
N GLY A 212 22.08 0.08 -3.32
CA GLY A 212 20.92 0.98 -3.35
C GLY A 212 19.87 0.64 -4.39
N ASN A 213 18.81 -0.05 -3.97
CA ASN A 213 17.58 -0.21 -4.74
C ASN A 213 16.42 -0.53 -3.80
N ALA A 214 15.49 0.39 -3.66
CA ALA A 214 14.27 0.16 -2.92
C ALA A 214 13.48 -1.05 -3.46
N ARG A 215 12.85 -1.81 -2.55
CA ARG A 215 12.03 -2.99 -2.88
C ARG A 215 10.56 -2.61 -3.08
N SER A 216 10.21 -1.35 -2.80
CA SER A 216 8.90 -0.70 -2.98
C SER A 216 8.93 0.06 -4.28
N LYS A 217 8.04 -0.26 -5.21
CA LYS A 217 7.98 0.48 -6.48
C LYS A 217 6.56 0.75 -6.91
N ASP A 218 6.36 1.89 -7.55
CA ASP A 218 5.06 2.27 -8.10
C ASP A 218 4.66 1.27 -9.20
N LEU A 219 3.49 0.65 -9.03
CA LEU A 219 3.04 -0.40 -9.93
C LEU A 219 2.69 0.16 -11.32
N TYR A 220 2.10 1.34 -11.39
CA TYR A 220 1.74 1.99 -12.65
C TYR A 220 2.98 2.35 -13.47
N ASP A 221 3.97 3.02 -12.87
CA ASP A 221 5.19 3.49 -13.52
C ASP A 221 6.02 2.30 -13.99
N PHE A 222 6.05 1.23 -13.20
CA PHE A 222 6.64 -0.04 -13.62
C PHE A 222 6.02 -0.58 -14.92
N ILE A 223 4.69 -0.69 -14.98
CA ILE A 223 3.98 -1.16 -16.18
C ILE A 223 4.19 -0.18 -17.34
N ASN A 224 4.16 1.13 -17.07
CA ASN A 224 4.37 2.17 -18.07
C ASN A 224 5.74 2.06 -18.74
N ARG A 225 6.78 1.76 -17.97
CA ARG A 225 8.14 1.59 -18.50
C ARG A 225 8.28 0.37 -19.41
N ILE A 226 7.52 -0.69 -19.14
CA ILE A 226 7.44 -1.85 -20.04
C ILE A 226 6.75 -1.42 -21.34
N ASN A 227 5.62 -0.73 -21.24
CA ASN A 227 4.86 -0.28 -22.41
C ASN A 227 5.64 0.67 -23.31
N LEU A 228 6.42 1.59 -22.74
CA LEU A 228 7.29 2.52 -23.50
C LEU A 228 8.37 1.81 -24.33
N LYS A 229 8.68 0.54 -24.01
CA LYS A 229 9.71 -0.27 -24.66
C LYS A 229 9.13 -1.45 -25.46
N THR A 230 7.81 -1.51 -25.63
CA THR A 230 7.11 -2.64 -26.22
C THR A 230 6.29 -2.18 -27.43
N ASP A 231 6.18 -3.03 -28.46
CA ASP A 231 5.33 -2.76 -29.63
C ASP A 231 3.87 -2.55 -29.18
N LYS A 232 3.29 -1.42 -29.62
CA LYS A 232 1.90 -1.02 -29.33
C LYS A 232 0.86 -2.03 -29.80
N ASN A 233 1.18 -2.84 -30.81
CA ASN A 233 0.29 -3.86 -31.32
C ASN A 233 0.31 -5.17 -30.51
N SER A 234 1.34 -5.37 -29.67
CA SER A 234 1.50 -6.57 -28.86
C SER A 234 0.44 -6.69 -27.76
N ALA A 235 0.18 -7.93 -27.32
CA ALA A 235 -0.73 -8.19 -26.21
C ALA A 235 -0.25 -7.56 -24.88
N VAL A 236 1.07 -7.57 -24.64
CA VAL A 236 1.69 -7.00 -23.44
C VAL A 236 1.40 -5.51 -23.32
N TYR A 237 1.60 -4.76 -24.41
CA TYR A 237 1.31 -3.33 -24.44
C TYR A 237 -0.17 -3.07 -24.17
N LYS A 238 -1.07 -3.74 -24.90
CA LYS A 238 -2.52 -3.52 -24.79
C LYS A 238 -3.05 -3.84 -23.39
N LYS A 239 -2.60 -4.96 -22.80
CA LYS A 239 -2.97 -5.33 -21.43
C LYS A 239 -2.31 -4.42 -20.39
N GLY A 240 -1.09 -3.94 -20.65
CA GLY A 240 -0.40 -2.98 -19.79
C GLY A 240 -1.11 -1.62 -19.77
N GLU A 241 -1.58 -1.13 -20.93
CA GLU A 241 -2.36 0.12 -20.99
C GLU A 241 -3.69 -0.04 -20.26
N ALA A 242 -4.39 -1.16 -20.45
CA ALA A 242 -5.62 -1.46 -19.73
C ALA A 242 -5.41 -1.48 -18.21
N LEU A 243 -4.35 -2.13 -17.73
CA LEU A 243 -4.02 -2.18 -16.30
C LEU A 243 -3.65 -0.81 -15.74
N LYS A 244 -2.84 -0.03 -16.46
CA LYS A 244 -2.49 1.34 -16.07
C LYS A 244 -3.71 2.23 -15.94
N THR A 245 -4.58 2.23 -16.94
CA THR A 245 -5.83 3.02 -16.91
C THR A 245 -6.77 2.54 -15.80
N PHE A 246 -6.77 1.24 -15.49
CA PHE A 246 -7.54 0.73 -14.36
C PHE A 246 -6.96 1.24 -13.02
N ILE A 247 -5.64 1.23 -12.85
CA ILE A 247 -4.98 1.76 -11.65
C ILE A 247 -5.28 3.26 -11.50
N ASP A 248 -4.95 4.06 -12.51
CA ASP A 248 -5.07 5.54 -12.52
C ASP A 248 -6.48 5.99 -12.94
N GLY A 249 -7.43 5.94 -12.00
CA GLY A 249 -8.78 6.49 -12.15
C GLY A 249 -9.92 5.54 -11.82
N THR A 250 -9.71 4.22 -11.84
CA THR A 250 -10.73 3.25 -11.41
C THR A 250 -10.45 2.71 -10.01
N LEU A 251 -9.26 2.13 -9.81
CA LEU A 251 -8.84 1.64 -8.49
C LEU A 251 -8.38 2.77 -7.59
N VAL A 252 -7.41 3.56 -8.06
CA VAL A 252 -6.93 4.78 -7.40
C VAL A 252 -7.75 5.94 -7.94
N ILE A 253 -8.68 6.45 -7.14
CA ILE A 253 -9.66 7.45 -7.59
C ILE A 253 -9.23 8.89 -7.33
N HIS A 254 -8.19 9.07 -6.53
CA HIS A 254 -7.57 10.37 -6.25
C HIS A 254 -6.13 10.13 -5.78
N ASN A 255 -5.18 10.86 -6.34
CA ASN A 255 -3.76 10.72 -6.03
C ASN A 255 -3.09 12.10 -6.03
N LYS A 256 -2.26 12.35 -5.02
CA LYS A 256 -1.48 13.58 -4.89
C LYS A 256 -0.04 13.24 -4.51
N THR A 257 0.87 13.96 -5.14
CA THR A 257 2.30 13.77 -5.00
C THR A 257 2.99 15.12 -4.95
N THR A 258 4.08 15.24 -4.22
CA THR A 258 4.87 16.48 -4.13
C THR A 258 6.34 16.22 -4.44
N ASN A 259 7.07 17.27 -4.82
CA ASN A 259 8.53 17.32 -4.92
C ASN A 259 9.17 16.13 -5.64
N GLY A 260 8.84 15.97 -6.93
CA GLY A 260 9.49 15.00 -7.83
C GLY A 260 8.86 13.61 -7.85
N MET A 261 7.73 13.42 -7.16
CA MET A 261 6.98 12.16 -7.13
C MET A 261 5.87 12.06 -8.17
N ASP A 262 5.89 12.89 -9.21
CA ASP A 262 4.81 13.01 -10.22
C ASP A 262 4.51 11.73 -11.01
N LYS A 263 5.44 10.77 -10.97
CA LYS A 263 5.30 9.45 -11.59
C LYS A 263 4.64 8.42 -10.68
N ALA A 264 4.50 8.68 -9.38
CA ALA A 264 3.78 7.82 -8.45
C ALA A 264 2.26 8.02 -8.64
N LYS A 265 1.52 6.91 -8.70
CA LYS A 265 0.11 6.84 -9.09
C LYS A 265 -0.76 6.15 -8.04
N GLY A 266 -0.26 6.07 -6.80
CA GLY A 266 -1.07 5.75 -5.63
C GLY A 266 -1.20 4.25 -5.34
N LEU A 267 -0.36 3.40 -5.93
CA LEU A 267 -0.32 1.99 -5.57
C LEU A 267 1.08 1.40 -5.80
N ALA A 268 1.77 1.14 -4.70
CA ALA A 268 3.07 0.49 -4.71
C ALA A 268 2.94 -1.05 -4.70
N ALA A 269 3.97 -1.73 -5.19
CA ALA A 269 4.09 -3.19 -5.10
C ALA A 269 5.49 -3.60 -4.60
N TYR A 270 5.56 -4.81 -4.07
CA TYR A 270 6.80 -5.45 -3.65
C TYR A 270 7.56 -5.98 -4.87
N PHE A 271 8.86 -5.69 -4.94
CA PHE A 271 9.82 -6.26 -5.86
C PHE A 271 11.05 -6.77 -5.11
N PRO A 272 11.32 -8.10 -5.07
CA PRO A 272 12.50 -8.66 -4.42
C PRO A 272 13.77 -8.25 -5.18
N LYS A 273 14.88 -8.06 -4.45
CA LYS A 273 16.21 -7.82 -5.04
C LYS A 273 16.82 -9.13 -5.55
N MET A 274 17.34 -9.91 -4.61
CA MET A 274 17.98 -11.20 -4.85
C MET A 274 17.37 -12.34 -4.04
N ILE A 275 16.50 -12.02 -3.09
CA ILE A 275 15.89 -13.04 -2.26
C ILE A 275 14.41 -12.74 -2.16
N TYR A 276 13.64 -13.74 -2.56
CA TYR A 276 12.21 -13.78 -2.36
C TYR A 276 11.93 -14.16 -0.91
N ASP A 277 11.18 -13.33 -0.20
CA ASP A 277 10.69 -13.65 1.14
C ASP A 277 9.44 -14.52 1.04
N SER A 278 9.55 -15.78 1.47
CA SER A 278 8.45 -16.75 1.39
C SER A 278 7.26 -16.38 2.28
N SER A 279 7.42 -15.51 3.27
CA SER A 279 6.29 -14.97 4.04
C SER A 279 5.36 -14.07 3.20
N TYR A 280 5.76 -13.68 1.99
CA TYR A 280 4.88 -12.97 1.06
C TYR A 280 3.78 -13.86 0.48
N ASP A 281 4.05 -15.16 0.25
CA ASP A 281 3.07 -16.16 -0.22
C ASP A 281 1.87 -16.31 0.72
N GLU A 282 2.07 -15.89 1.95
CA GLU A 282 1.14 -15.95 3.04
C GLU A 282 0.06 -14.85 2.97
N MET A 283 0.26 -13.80 2.17
CA MET A 283 -0.66 -12.66 2.01
C MET A 283 -1.81 -12.98 1.04
N LEU A 284 -3.00 -12.41 1.25
CA LEU A 284 -4.15 -12.63 0.37
C LEU A 284 -3.88 -12.21 -1.08
N PHE A 285 -3.08 -11.16 -1.28
CA PHE A 285 -2.72 -10.69 -2.62
C PHE A 285 -1.85 -11.69 -3.38
N ALA A 286 -0.89 -12.33 -2.71
CA ALA A 286 -0.08 -13.38 -3.31
C ALA A 286 -0.97 -14.59 -3.67
N ARG A 287 -1.85 -15.00 -2.75
CA ARG A 287 -2.76 -16.12 -2.97
C ARG A 287 -3.74 -15.91 -4.14
N ASP A 288 -4.30 -14.70 -4.26
CA ASP A 288 -5.41 -14.43 -5.18
C ASP A 288 -4.97 -13.80 -6.52
N SER A 289 -3.70 -13.39 -6.64
CA SER A 289 -3.11 -12.88 -7.88
C SER A 289 -2.03 -13.81 -8.43
N LEU A 290 -1.49 -13.48 -9.60
CA LEU A 290 -0.28 -14.10 -10.15
C LEU A 290 0.98 -13.26 -9.85
N TRP A 291 0.91 -12.35 -8.88
CA TRP A 291 2.02 -11.44 -8.63
C TRP A 291 3.22 -12.14 -8.01
N ASP A 292 3.03 -13.05 -7.07
CA ASP A 292 4.13 -13.83 -6.49
C ASP A 292 4.80 -14.73 -7.55
N ASP A 293 4.01 -15.38 -8.40
CA ASP A 293 4.48 -16.14 -9.58
C ASP A 293 5.29 -15.24 -10.51
N PHE A 294 4.80 -14.01 -10.77
CA PHE A 294 5.53 -13.01 -11.55
C PHE A 294 6.87 -12.68 -10.91
N LEU A 295 6.90 -12.41 -9.61
CA LEU A 295 8.13 -12.09 -8.87
C LEU A 295 9.11 -13.27 -8.94
N LYS A 296 8.67 -14.50 -8.63
CA LYS A 296 9.50 -15.72 -8.71
C LYS A 296 10.02 -15.93 -10.13
N TRP A 297 9.17 -15.74 -11.13
CA TRP A 297 9.58 -15.79 -12.53
C TRP A 297 10.68 -14.77 -12.81
N THR A 298 10.57 -13.51 -12.38
CA THR A 298 11.65 -12.50 -12.60
C THR A 298 12.98 -12.92 -11.97
N LEU A 299 12.94 -13.82 -10.99
CA LEU A 299 14.09 -14.36 -10.32
C LEU A 299 14.69 -15.59 -11.04
N ASP A 300 13.94 -16.47 -11.69
CA ASP A 300 14.50 -17.73 -12.23
C ASP A 300 15.84 -17.61 -13.02
N GLY A 301 16.90 -18.18 -12.43
CA GLY A 301 18.27 -18.20 -12.96
C GLY A 301 19.40 -17.93 -11.95
N ASN A 302 19.17 -17.36 -10.76
CA ASN A 302 20.26 -16.93 -9.85
C ASN A 302 19.96 -16.84 -8.33
N TYR A 303 18.88 -17.41 -7.78
CA TYR A 303 18.47 -17.04 -6.41
C TYR A 303 18.33 -18.19 -5.41
N LYS A 304 18.54 -17.83 -4.14
CA LYS A 304 18.31 -18.66 -2.95
C LYS A 304 16.94 -18.29 -2.36
N VAL A 305 16.11 -19.28 -2.04
CA VAL A 305 14.88 -19.08 -1.25
C VAL A 305 15.29 -18.95 0.22
N HIS A 306 14.82 -17.92 0.93
CA HIS A 306 14.88 -17.93 2.39
C HIS A 306 13.68 -18.72 2.91
N PRO A 307 13.89 -19.93 3.48
CA PRO A 307 12.81 -20.68 4.08
C PRO A 307 12.27 -19.93 5.30
N VAL A 308 10.95 -19.98 5.49
CA VAL A 308 10.31 -19.60 6.76
C VAL A 308 10.94 -20.46 7.86
N LYS A 309 11.48 -19.83 8.91
CA LYS A 309 11.93 -20.53 10.11
C LYS A 309 10.76 -20.81 11.04
#